data_AF-A0A523JBP3-F1
#
_entry.id   AF-A0A523JBP3-F1
#
_cell.length_a   1.000
_cell.length_b   1.000
_cell.length_c   1.000
_cell.angle_alpha   90.00
_cell.angle_beta   90.00
_cell.angle_gamma   90.00
#
_symmetry.space_group_name_H-M   'P 1'
#
loop_
_entity.id
_entity.type
_entity.pdbx_description
1 polymer ?
#
loop_
_entity_poly.entity_id
_entity_poly.type
_entity_poly.pdbx_seq_one_letter_code
_entity_poly.pdbx_strand_id
1 'polypeptide(L)'
;NTSLRQDNLFGRGWGLVANVDFGSDNSRMFLRFSDPYLWGSLVSLSTTFGQNKTEFVDFKQETVGFSMNLSYPLDEGETRVGTGYAYSAQDVSGIGEFQAASMLLREELGEDSTTSMATLSWVKDTRDDIRMPREGQISGFAAEFAGLGGLNTFVRLEGRTTWFMPTKRWLGFDSTFVVNSRRLGDPAQLDLGLRPATMRIHRLFD
;
A
#
# COMPACT_ATOMS: atom_id res chain seq x y z
N ASN A 1 10.40 -15.45 8.77
CA ASN A 1 9.23 -15.25 7.91
C ASN A 1 8.38 -16.51 8.02
N THR A 2 7.17 -16.37 8.53
CA THR A 2 6.17 -17.43 8.60
C THR A 2 4.92 -16.94 7.89
N SER A 3 4.38 -17.73 6.97
CA SER A 3 3.11 -17.43 6.29
C SER A 3 2.19 -18.64 6.30
N LEU A 4 0.89 -18.37 6.46
CA LEU A 4 -0.19 -19.33 6.35
C LEU A 4 -1.17 -18.81 5.31
N ARG A 5 -1.53 -19.67 4.35
CA ARG A 5 -2.45 -19.35 3.27
C ARG A 5 -3.49 -20.45 3.12
N GLN A 6 -4.75 -20.05 3.04
CA GLN A 6 -5.88 -20.91 2.74
C GLN A 6 -6.70 -20.27 1.62
N ASP A 7 -6.75 -20.90 0.44
CA ASP A 7 -7.43 -20.36 -0.74
C ASP A 7 -8.91 -20.76 -0.85
N ASN A 8 -9.37 -21.70 -0.01
CA ASN A 8 -10.75 -22.16 0.01
C ASN A 8 -11.26 -22.31 1.44
N LEU A 9 -11.41 -21.19 2.13
CA LEU A 9 -11.94 -21.16 3.49
C LEU A 9 -13.42 -21.62 3.46
N PHE A 10 -13.74 -22.66 4.25
CA PHE A 10 -15.08 -23.24 4.37
C PHE A 10 -15.73 -23.74 3.06
N GLY A 11 -14.95 -24.01 2.01
CA GLY A 11 -15.50 -24.45 0.72
C GLY A 11 -16.14 -23.34 -0.11
N ARG A 12 -15.98 -22.07 0.27
CA ARG A 12 -16.62 -20.91 -0.38
C ARG A 12 -15.76 -20.20 -1.43
N GLY A 13 -14.53 -20.65 -1.64
CA GLY A 13 -13.56 -19.96 -2.51
C GLY A 13 -12.95 -18.69 -1.90
N TRP A 14 -13.21 -18.44 -0.61
CA TRP A 14 -12.61 -17.33 0.12
C TRP A 14 -11.14 -17.61 0.43
N GLY A 15 -10.32 -16.59 0.22
CA GLY A 15 -8.90 -16.59 0.55
C GLY A 15 -8.64 -15.98 1.92
N LEU A 16 -7.77 -16.61 2.70
CA LEU A 16 -7.22 -16.09 3.95
C LEU A 16 -5.70 -16.24 3.92
N VAL A 17 -4.99 -15.15 4.17
CA VAL A 17 -3.53 -15.12 4.26
C VAL A 17 -3.13 -14.43 5.55
N ALA A 18 -2.40 -15.14 6.40
CA ALA A 18 -1.74 -14.57 7.57
C ALA A 18 -0.23 -14.64 7.36
N ASN A 19 0.49 -13.55 7.61
CA ASN A 19 1.93 -13.53 7.49
C ASN A 19 2.55 -12.75 8.65
N VAL A 20 3.69 -13.26 9.12
CA VAL A 20 4.50 -12.68 10.17
C VAL A 20 5.96 -12.76 9.77
N ASP A 21 6.57 -11.59 9.62
CA ASP A 21 7.95 -11.38 9.25
C ASP A 21 8.66 -10.67 10.40
N PHE A 22 9.63 -11.34 11.00
CA PHE A 22 10.52 -10.76 12.00
C PHE A 22 11.91 -10.59 11.40
N GLY A 23 12.44 -9.37 11.47
CA GLY A 23 13.82 -9.01 11.15
C GLY A 23 14.43 -8.19 12.29
N SER A 24 15.74 -7.92 12.22
CA SER A 24 16.46 -7.13 13.21
C SER A 24 15.85 -5.74 13.39
N ASP A 25 15.62 -5.06 12.27
CA ASP A 25 15.21 -3.65 12.27
C ASP A 25 13.76 -3.47 11.79
N ASN A 26 13.18 -4.50 11.17
CA ASN A 26 11.82 -4.41 10.64
C ASN A 26 11.03 -5.67 10.96
N SER A 27 9.85 -5.48 11.53
CA SER A 27 8.88 -6.53 11.78
C SER A 27 7.55 -6.17 11.13
N ARG A 28 6.94 -7.12 10.44
CA ARG A 28 5.66 -6.95 9.74
C ARG A 28 4.74 -8.10 10.05
N MET A 29 3.48 -7.79 10.33
CA MET A 29 2.42 -8.77 10.48
C MET A 29 1.20 -8.29 9.69
N PHE A 30 0.55 -9.19 8.97
CA PHE A 30 -0.75 -8.88 8.38
C PHE A 30 -1.66 -10.11 8.29
N LEU A 31 -2.95 -9.82 8.29
CA LEU A 31 -4.02 -10.74 7.96
C LEU A 31 -4.81 -10.16 6.78
N ARG A 32 -4.94 -10.95 5.72
CA ARG A 32 -5.71 -10.60 4.53
C ARG A 32 -6.82 -11.61 4.31
N PHE A 33 -8.03 -11.09 4.14
CA PHE A 33 -9.19 -11.82 3.65
C PHE A 33 -9.49 -11.38 2.22
N SER A 34 -9.88 -12.31 1.36
CA SER A 34 -10.31 -12.02 0.00
C SER A 34 -11.52 -12.85 -0.42
N ASP A 35 -12.52 -12.19 -0.98
CA ASP A 35 -13.65 -12.82 -1.66
C ASP A 35 -13.54 -12.54 -3.18
N PRO A 36 -13.26 -13.54 -4.02
CA PRO A 36 -13.13 -13.34 -5.46
C PRO A 36 -14.46 -12.99 -6.15
N TYR A 37 -15.61 -13.36 -5.56
CA TYR A 37 -16.93 -13.18 -6.14
C TYR A 37 -17.90 -12.62 -5.10
N LEU A 38 -17.67 -11.37 -4.69
CA LEU A 38 -18.47 -10.69 -3.68
C LEU A 38 -19.95 -10.72 -4.10
N TRP A 39 -20.77 -11.32 -3.24
CA TRP A 39 -22.21 -11.52 -3.47
C TRP A 39 -22.55 -12.22 -4.80
N GLY A 40 -21.67 -13.09 -5.29
CA GLY A 40 -21.86 -13.81 -6.55
C GLY A 40 -21.65 -12.96 -7.81
N SER A 41 -21.12 -11.74 -7.67
CA SER A 41 -20.76 -10.88 -8.80
C SER A 41 -19.29 -11.08 -9.22
N LEU A 42 -18.89 -10.49 -10.35
CA LEU A 42 -17.47 -10.44 -10.78
C LEU A 42 -16.61 -9.47 -9.95
N VAL A 43 -17.21 -8.77 -8.98
CA VAL A 43 -16.49 -7.88 -8.08
C VAL A 43 -15.74 -8.73 -7.07
N SER A 44 -14.44 -8.52 -6.94
CA SER A 44 -13.64 -9.08 -5.86
C SER A 44 -13.50 -8.08 -4.72
N LEU A 45 -13.51 -8.58 -3.49
CA LEU A 45 -13.23 -7.85 -2.25
C LEU A 45 -11.91 -8.35 -1.66
N SER A 46 -11.09 -7.43 -1.17
CA SER A 46 -9.90 -7.74 -0.39
C SER A 46 -9.80 -6.81 0.80
N THR A 47 -9.71 -7.38 1.98
CA THR A 47 -9.56 -6.65 3.23
C THR A 47 -8.25 -7.07 3.89
N THR A 48 -7.43 -6.11 4.28
CA THR A 48 -6.16 -6.38 4.97
C THR A 48 -6.11 -5.59 6.27
N PHE A 49 -5.75 -6.25 7.36
CA PHE A 49 -5.33 -5.64 8.61
C PHE A 49 -3.86 -5.96 8.83
N GLY A 50 -3.07 -5.00 9.30
CA GLY A 50 -1.66 -5.26 9.53
C GLY A 50 -0.99 -4.25 10.45
N GLN A 51 0.20 -4.63 10.88
CA GLN A 51 1.10 -3.84 11.69
C GLN A 51 2.50 -3.92 11.09
N ASN A 52 3.20 -2.79 11.08
CA ASN A 52 4.61 -2.71 10.73
C ASN A 52 5.35 -1.96 11.84
N LYS A 53 6.45 -2.52 12.31
CA LYS A 53 7.37 -1.90 13.26
C LYS A 53 8.72 -1.75 12.58
N THR A 54 9.26 -0.55 12.61
CA THR A 54 10.57 -0.22 12.04
C THR A 54 11.39 0.47 13.12
N GLU A 55 12.55 -0.10 13.43
CA GLU A 55 13.54 0.50 14.31
C GLU A 55 14.57 1.24 13.46
N PHE A 56 14.64 2.55 13.62
CA PHE A 56 15.72 3.38 13.11
C PHE A 56 16.75 3.60 14.21
N VAL A 57 17.93 4.11 13.83
CA VAL A 57 19.00 4.45 14.78
C VAL A 57 18.50 5.45 15.82
N ASP A 58 17.68 6.42 15.39
CA ASP A 58 17.28 7.54 16.24
C ASP A 58 15.85 7.44 16.79
N PHE A 59 14.96 6.66 16.16
CA PHE A 59 13.57 6.56 16.56
C PHE A 59 12.96 5.21 16.18
N LYS A 60 11.82 4.89 16.78
CA LYS A 60 11.01 3.72 16.44
C LYS A 60 9.70 4.18 15.83
N GLN A 61 9.33 3.55 14.73
CA GLN A 61 8.06 3.79 14.06
C GLN A 61 7.20 2.53 14.13
N GLU A 62 6.00 2.67 14.67
CA GLU A 62 4.96 1.65 14.62
C GLU A 62 3.82 2.14 13.75
N THR A 63 3.28 1.28 12.89
CA THR A 63 2.17 1.63 12.02
C THR A 63 1.17 0.50 12.01
N VAL A 64 -0.06 0.78 12.43
CA VAL A 64 -1.20 -0.12 12.36
C VAL A 64 -2.12 0.35 11.26
N GLY A 65 -2.59 -0.56 10.42
CA GLY A 65 -3.39 -0.22 9.26
C GLY A 65 -4.48 -1.22 8.94
N PHE A 66 -5.52 -0.69 8.31
CA PHE A 66 -6.63 -1.42 7.73
C PHE A 66 -6.83 -0.94 6.29
N SER A 67 -7.12 -1.85 5.37
CA SER A 67 -7.56 -1.49 4.03
C SER A 67 -8.64 -2.43 3.52
N MET A 68 -9.50 -1.89 2.67
CA MET A 68 -10.54 -2.60 1.93
C MET A 68 -10.48 -2.18 0.46
N ASN A 69 -10.52 -3.15 -0.44
CA ASN A 69 -10.37 -2.93 -1.87
C ASN A 69 -11.43 -3.73 -2.62
N LEU A 70 -12.10 -3.07 -3.56
CA LEU A 70 -13.01 -3.65 -4.52
C LEU A 70 -12.37 -3.61 -5.90
N SER A 71 -12.49 -4.68 -6.67
CA SER A 71 -11.99 -4.72 -8.04
C SER A 71 -12.95 -5.43 -8.98
N TYR A 72 -13.14 -4.87 -10.18
CA TYR A 72 -14.03 -5.40 -11.19
C TYR A 72 -13.27 -5.60 -12.52
N PRO A 73 -13.37 -6.78 -13.17
CA PRO A 73 -12.82 -6.99 -14.51
C PRO A 73 -13.68 -6.28 -15.57
N LEU A 74 -13.06 -5.51 -16.45
CA LEU A 74 -13.74 -4.82 -17.56
C LEU A 74 -13.87 -5.69 -18.81
N ASP A 75 -13.03 -6.72 -18.92
CA ASP A 75 -12.97 -7.65 -20.04
C ASP A 75 -12.82 -9.10 -19.52
N GLU A 76 -12.24 -9.99 -20.32
CA GLU A 76 -11.98 -11.40 -19.97
C GLU A 76 -11.01 -11.58 -18.79
N GLY A 77 -10.52 -10.50 -18.19
CA GLY A 77 -9.74 -10.49 -16.96
C GLY A 77 -8.38 -9.81 -17.11
N GLU A 78 -8.01 -9.41 -18.33
CA GLU A 78 -6.80 -8.66 -18.62
C GLU A 78 -6.86 -7.27 -17.99
N THR A 79 -8.00 -6.59 -18.10
CA THR A 79 -8.20 -5.25 -17.57
C THR A 79 -9.08 -5.27 -16.34
N ARG A 80 -8.59 -4.68 -15.26
CA ARG A 80 -9.34 -4.51 -14.01
C ARG A 80 -9.31 -3.05 -13.58
N VAL A 81 -10.45 -2.59 -13.08
CA VAL A 81 -10.55 -1.35 -12.32
C VAL A 81 -10.77 -1.70 -10.85
N GLY A 82 -10.39 -0.79 -9.97
CA GLY A 82 -10.61 -0.98 -8.56
C GLY A 82 -10.72 0.32 -7.79
N THR A 83 -11.40 0.25 -6.67
CA THR A 83 -11.47 1.32 -5.68
C THR A 83 -11.13 0.76 -4.32
N GLY A 84 -10.48 1.55 -3.48
CA GLY A 84 -10.07 1.13 -2.16
C GLY A 84 -10.18 2.25 -1.14
N TYR A 85 -10.28 1.85 0.11
CA TYR A 85 -10.15 2.71 1.26
C TYR A 85 -9.11 2.12 2.21
N ALA A 86 -8.21 2.95 2.70
CA ALA A 86 -7.21 2.58 3.68
C ALA A 86 -7.20 3.58 4.83
N TYR A 87 -6.96 3.07 6.04
CA TYR A 87 -6.70 3.84 7.23
C TYR A 87 -5.42 3.32 7.88
N SER A 88 -4.53 4.21 8.29
CA SER A 88 -3.33 3.87 9.05
C SER A 88 -3.09 4.89 10.14
N ALA A 89 -2.75 4.40 11.34
CA ALA A 89 -2.21 5.19 12.42
C ALA A 89 -0.72 4.84 12.56
N GLN A 90 0.10 5.87 12.63
CA GLN A 90 1.54 5.78 12.79
C GLN A 90 1.92 6.46 14.09
N ASP A 91 2.57 5.71 14.97
CA ASP A 91 3.10 6.20 16.23
C ASP A 91 4.62 6.25 16.14
N VAL A 92 5.22 7.36 16.59
CA VAL A 92 6.68 7.53 16.61
C VAL A 92 7.15 7.69 18.05
N SER A 93 8.09 6.83 18.45
CA SER A 93 8.58 6.77 19.83
C SER A 93 10.10 6.69 19.89
N GLY A 94 10.67 6.95 21.07
CA GLY A 94 12.11 6.80 21.31
C GLY A 94 12.99 8.00 20.91
N ILE A 95 12.39 9.16 20.60
CA ILE A 95 13.12 10.42 20.38
C ILE A 95 13.70 10.90 21.71
N GLY A 96 14.97 10.55 22.00
CA GLY A 96 15.63 10.89 23.25
C GLY A 96 15.93 12.39 23.37
N GLU A 97 15.91 12.94 24.59
CA GLU A 97 16.34 14.33 24.88
C GLU A 97 17.74 14.69 24.34
N PHE A 98 18.60 13.69 24.14
CA PHE A 98 20.02 13.84 23.81
C PHE A 98 20.41 13.66 22.34
N GLN A 99 19.46 13.33 21.45
CA GLN A 99 19.77 13.13 20.02
C GLN A 99 19.77 14.46 19.27
N ALA A 100 20.77 14.65 18.42
CA ALA A 100 21.06 15.87 17.64
C ALA A 100 20.01 16.20 16.54
N ALA A 101 18.77 15.75 16.70
CA ALA A 101 17.65 16.21 15.89
C ALA A 101 17.30 17.65 16.32
N SER A 102 17.25 18.57 15.36
CA SER A 102 16.78 19.94 15.62
C SER A 102 15.36 19.90 16.21
N MET A 103 14.98 20.90 17.02
CA MET A 103 13.63 20.95 17.60
C MET A 103 12.53 20.83 16.52
N LEU A 104 12.75 21.39 15.32
CA LEU A 104 11.84 21.23 14.18
C LEU A 104 11.70 19.77 13.73
N LEU A 105 12.80 19.01 13.66
CA LEU A 105 12.76 17.59 13.29
C LEU A 105 12.04 16.74 14.35
N ARG A 106 12.08 17.14 15.62
CA ARG A 106 11.35 16.46 16.71
C ARG A 106 9.86 16.77 16.67
N GLU A 107 9.49 17.98 16.27
CA GLU A 107 8.09 18.40 16.09
C GLU A 107 7.47 17.78 14.82
N GLU A 108 8.25 17.63 13.75
CA GLU A 108 7.79 17.04 12.47
C GLU A 108 7.81 15.50 12.45
N LEU A 109 8.80 14.86 13.09
CA LEU A 109 8.90 13.39 13.17
C LEU A 109 8.26 12.79 14.43
N GLY A 110 8.02 13.59 15.47
CA GLY A 110 7.51 13.11 16.76
C GLY A 110 5.99 13.12 16.90
N GLU A 111 5.26 13.53 15.87
CA GLU A 111 3.80 13.53 15.90
C GLU A 111 3.24 12.20 15.40
N ASP A 112 2.43 11.57 16.24
CA ASP A 112 1.56 10.48 15.82
C ASP A 112 0.67 10.97 14.68
N SER A 113 0.70 10.26 13.56
CA SER A 113 -0.02 10.67 12.36
C SER A 113 -1.05 9.64 11.97
N THR A 114 -2.20 10.13 11.51
CA THR A 114 -3.25 9.28 10.96
C THR A 114 -3.45 9.63 9.51
N THR A 115 -3.54 8.61 8.66
CA THR A 115 -3.79 8.76 7.23
C THR A 115 -5.03 7.96 6.90
N SER A 116 -6.03 8.63 6.34
CA SER A 116 -7.14 7.96 5.65
C SER A 116 -7.07 8.29 4.18
N MET A 117 -7.28 7.29 3.34
CA MET A 117 -7.00 7.39 1.92
C MET A 117 -8.03 6.62 1.10
N ALA A 118 -8.53 7.25 0.04
CA ALA A 118 -9.25 6.58 -1.02
C ALA A 118 -8.33 6.36 -2.22
N THR A 119 -8.46 5.22 -2.87
CA THR A 119 -7.64 4.86 -4.04
C THR A 119 -8.56 4.52 -5.21
N LEU A 120 -8.25 5.04 -6.39
CA LEU A 120 -8.77 4.56 -7.66
C LEU A 120 -7.63 3.89 -8.42
N SER A 121 -7.89 2.75 -9.03
CA SER A 121 -6.87 1.97 -9.71
C SER A 121 -7.37 1.38 -11.02
N TRP A 122 -6.44 1.24 -11.95
CA TRP A 122 -6.61 0.56 -13.22
C TRP A 122 -5.38 -0.31 -13.46
N VAL A 123 -5.58 -1.55 -13.86
CA VAL A 123 -4.51 -2.49 -14.19
C VAL A 123 -4.88 -3.21 -15.48
N LYS A 124 -3.92 -3.38 -16.37
CA LYS A 124 -4.02 -4.21 -17.56
C LYS A 124 -2.85 -5.18 -17.61
N ASP A 125 -3.12 -6.48 -17.66
CA ASP A 125 -2.14 -7.56 -17.78
C ASP A 125 -2.44 -8.37 -19.04
N THR A 126 -1.57 -8.27 -20.04
CA THR A 126 -1.68 -8.99 -21.32
C THR A 126 -0.54 -9.99 -21.50
N ARG A 127 0.05 -10.46 -20.40
CA ARG A 127 1.14 -11.43 -20.45
C ARG A 127 0.62 -12.78 -20.96
N ASP A 128 1.49 -13.46 -21.70
CA ASP A 128 1.24 -14.81 -22.19
C ASP A 128 1.19 -15.85 -21.06
N ASP A 129 2.07 -15.71 -20.06
CA ASP A 129 2.13 -16.60 -18.90
C ASP A 129 2.32 -15.81 -17.60
N ILE A 130 1.62 -16.19 -16.55
CA ILE A 130 1.64 -15.51 -15.24
C ILE A 130 2.98 -15.72 -14.50
N ARG A 131 3.59 -16.90 -14.66
CA ARG A 131 4.79 -17.36 -13.94
C ARG A 131 6.07 -17.16 -14.73
N MET A 132 6.02 -17.40 -16.04
CA MET A 132 7.17 -17.28 -16.94
C MET A 132 6.82 -16.45 -18.18
N PRO A 133 6.54 -15.13 -18.02
CA PRO A 133 6.11 -14.30 -19.13
C PRO A 133 7.23 -14.13 -20.15
N ARG A 134 6.91 -14.32 -21.43
CA ARG A 134 7.84 -14.12 -22.55
C ARG A 134 7.49 -12.92 -23.39
N GLU A 135 6.20 -12.60 -23.44
CA GLU A 135 5.66 -11.48 -24.22
C GLU A 135 4.49 -10.79 -23.50
N GLY A 136 4.16 -9.60 -23.98
CA GLY A 136 3.07 -8.79 -23.43
C GLY A 136 3.53 -7.76 -22.41
N GLN A 137 2.57 -7.21 -21.68
CA GLN A 137 2.81 -6.10 -20.76
C GLN A 137 1.91 -6.18 -19.52
N ILE A 138 2.41 -5.63 -18.41
CA ILE A 138 1.60 -5.29 -17.24
C ILE A 138 1.68 -3.78 -17.07
N SER A 139 0.55 -3.11 -17.19
CA SER A 139 0.43 -1.67 -16.96
C SER A 139 -0.54 -1.39 -15.83
N GLY A 140 -0.25 -0.39 -15.02
CA GLY A 140 -1.08 -0.01 -13.91
C GLY A 140 -1.01 1.48 -13.63
N PHE A 141 -2.14 2.03 -13.23
CA PHE A 141 -2.29 3.40 -12.80
C PHE A 141 -3.08 3.43 -11.49
N ALA A 142 -2.67 4.25 -10.54
CA ALA A 142 -3.37 4.48 -9.30
C ALA A 142 -3.39 5.97 -8.95
N ALA A 143 -4.53 6.43 -8.48
CA ALA A 143 -4.70 7.76 -7.90
C ALA A 143 -5.16 7.60 -6.44
N GLU A 144 -4.39 8.17 -5.53
CA GLU A 144 -4.58 8.12 -4.09
C GLU A 144 -4.94 9.52 -3.58
N PHE A 145 -6.00 9.61 -2.79
CA PHE A 145 -6.49 10.84 -2.18
C PHE A 145 -6.54 10.64 -0.67
N ALA A 146 -5.62 11.27 0.04
CA ALA A 146 -5.55 11.24 1.50
C ALA A 146 -6.18 12.49 2.12
N GLY A 147 -6.85 12.34 3.27
CA GLY A 147 -7.48 13.43 4.02
C GLY A 147 -8.98 13.23 4.32
N LEU A 148 -9.53 12.03 4.12
CA LEU A 148 -10.95 11.72 4.36
C LEU A 148 -11.27 11.40 5.84
N GLY A 149 -10.57 12.04 6.78
CA GLY A 149 -10.68 11.79 8.22
C GLY A 149 -9.37 11.42 8.94
N GLY A 150 -8.21 11.63 8.30
CA GLY A 150 -6.89 11.55 8.93
C GLY A 150 -6.21 12.92 8.93
N LEU A 151 -5.16 13.08 9.74
CA LEU A 151 -4.36 14.31 9.79
C LEU A 151 -3.62 14.57 8.47
N ASN A 152 -3.16 13.52 7.81
CA ASN A 152 -2.36 13.63 6.59
C ASN A 152 -3.25 13.86 5.38
N THR A 153 -2.97 14.93 4.63
CA THR A 153 -3.69 15.30 3.39
C THR A 153 -2.72 15.40 2.23
N PHE A 154 -2.93 14.58 1.21
CA PHE A 154 -2.13 14.61 -0.01
C PHE A 154 -2.85 13.93 -1.17
N VAL A 155 -2.43 14.25 -2.39
CA VAL A 155 -2.78 13.48 -3.59
C VAL A 155 -1.53 12.84 -4.14
N ARG A 156 -1.61 11.56 -4.46
CA ARG A 156 -0.51 10.81 -5.07
C ARG A 156 -0.99 10.09 -6.33
N LEU A 157 -0.20 10.16 -7.39
CA LEU A 157 -0.42 9.44 -8.62
C LEU A 157 0.72 8.45 -8.83
N GLU A 158 0.41 7.19 -9.10
CA GLU A 158 1.38 6.17 -9.44
C GLU A 158 1.08 5.59 -10.82
N GLY A 159 2.08 5.56 -11.69
CA GLY A 159 2.06 4.82 -12.94
C GLY A 159 3.15 3.77 -12.93
N ARG A 160 2.80 2.54 -13.31
CA ARG A 160 3.76 1.44 -13.47
C ARG A 160 3.53 0.72 -14.79
N THR A 161 4.60 0.32 -15.45
CA THR A 161 4.52 -0.52 -16.65
C THR A 161 5.71 -1.46 -16.71
N THR A 162 5.45 -2.71 -17.07
CA THR A 162 6.47 -3.74 -17.28
C THR A 162 6.23 -4.39 -18.63
N TRP A 163 7.26 -4.43 -19.47
CA TRP A 163 7.21 -4.96 -20.83
C TRP A 163 8.08 -6.20 -20.92
N PHE A 164 7.53 -7.26 -21.50
CA PHE A 164 8.21 -8.51 -21.77
C PHE A 164 8.39 -8.65 -23.27
N MET A 165 9.64 -8.78 -23.71
CA MET A 165 9.98 -8.81 -25.14
C MET A 165 10.77 -10.09 -25.44
N PRO A 166 10.28 -10.95 -26.34
CA PRO A 166 10.99 -12.17 -26.71
C PRO A 166 12.21 -11.82 -27.57
N THR A 167 13.38 -12.34 -27.22
CA THR A 167 14.65 -12.00 -27.88
C THR A 167 15.20 -13.13 -28.74
N LYS A 168 14.48 -14.26 -28.80
CA LYS A 168 14.81 -15.42 -29.64
C LYS A 168 15.15 -15.04 -31.07
N ARG A 169 14.42 -14.08 -31.64
CA ARG A 169 14.61 -13.61 -33.02
C ARG A 169 15.95 -12.88 -33.23
N TRP A 170 16.52 -12.28 -32.19
CA TRP A 170 17.76 -11.49 -32.29
C TRP A 170 18.98 -12.27 -31.78
N LEU A 171 18.81 -13.02 -30.69
CA LEU A 171 19.89 -13.71 -30.00
C LEU A 171 20.04 -15.18 -30.43
N GLY A 172 19.02 -15.76 -31.07
CA GLY A 172 19.04 -17.15 -31.54
C GLY A 172 18.78 -18.22 -30.45
N PHE A 173 18.59 -17.81 -29.20
CA PHE A 173 18.21 -18.68 -28.08
C PHE A 173 17.02 -18.11 -27.31
N ASP A 174 16.30 -18.98 -26.59
CA ASP A 174 15.11 -18.57 -25.82
C ASP A 174 15.52 -17.64 -24.68
N SER A 175 15.11 -16.37 -24.79
CA SER A 175 15.40 -15.33 -23.81
C SER A 175 14.36 -14.21 -23.89
N THR A 176 14.17 -13.50 -22.79
CA THR A 176 13.18 -12.43 -22.64
C THR A 176 13.84 -11.21 -22.00
N PHE A 177 13.77 -10.07 -22.68
CA PHE A 177 14.12 -8.79 -22.06
C PHE A 177 12.92 -8.27 -21.26
N VAL A 178 13.19 -7.78 -20.06
CA VAL A 178 12.19 -7.18 -19.18
C VAL A 178 12.56 -5.73 -18.95
N VAL A 179 11.64 -4.82 -19.27
CA VAL A 179 11.78 -3.39 -18.99
C VAL A 179 10.72 -3.01 -17.98
N ASN A 180 11.15 -2.47 -16.83
CA ASN A 180 10.25 -1.96 -15.80
C ASN A 180 10.38 -0.43 -15.73
N SER A 181 9.24 0.24 -15.69
CA SER A 181 9.15 1.67 -15.40
C SER A 181 8.13 1.88 -14.29
N ARG A 182 8.53 2.63 -13.28
CA ARG A 182 7.64 3.10 -12.20
C ARG A 182 7.84 4.59 -12.06
N ARG A 183 6.75 5.34 -12.12
CA ARG A 183 6.72 6.76 -11.84
C ARG A 183 5.77 7.01 -10.68
N LEU A 184 6.33 7.49 -9.60
CA LEU A 184 5.59 8.00 -8.46
C LEU A 184 5.55 9.53 -8.60
N GLY A 185 4.37 10.12 -8.68
CA GLY A 185 4.22 11.55 -8.49
C GLY A 185 4.46 11.87 -7.02
N ASP A 186 5.24 12.91 -6.75
CA ASP A 186 5.43 13.40 -5.39
C ASP A 186 4.06 13.70 -4.78
N PRO A 187 3.82 13.31 -3.51
CA PRO A 187 2.57 13.62 -2.85
C PRO A 187 2.39 15.13 -2.82
N ALA A 188 1.47 15.64 -3.63
CA ALA A 188 1.11 17.04 -3.60
C ALA A 188 0.29 17.27 -2.33
N GLN A 189 0.87 17.96 -1.35
CA GLN A 189 0.12 18.40 -0.18
C GLN A 189 -0.96 19.38 -0.65
N LEU A 190 -2.22 19.04 -0.40
CA LEU A 190 -3.31 19.98 -0.61
C LEU A 190 -3.35 20.89 0.61
N ASP A 191 -2.81 22.10 0.49
CA ASP A 191 -3.01 23.16 1.49
C ASP A 191 -4.46 23.65 1.38
N LEU A 192 -5.38 22.91 2.00
CA LEU A 192 -6.81 23.26 2.02
C LEU A 192 -7.13 24.37 3.03
N GLY A 193 -6.13 25.05 3.63
CA GLY A 193 -6.35 26.12 4.60
C GLY A 193 -7.07 25.68 5.89
N LEU A 194 -7.40 24.40 6.02
CA LEU A 194 -7.97 23.80 7.21
C LEU A 194 -6.83 23.36 8.11
N ARG A 195 -6.22 24.33 8.79
CA ARG A 195 -5.43 24.02 9.98
C ARG A 195 -6.36 23.33 10.98
N PRO A 196 -6.11 22.07 11.38
CA PRO A 196 -6.81 21.53 12.54
C PRO A 196 -6.53 22.49 13.69
N ALA A 197 -7.58 23.02 14.31
CA ALA A 197 -7.44 23.87 15.46
C ALA A 197 -6.69 23.07 16.53
N THR A 198 -5.41 23.36 16.72
CA THR A 198 -4.64 22.87 17.85
C THR A 198 -5.33 23.41 19.10
N MET A 199 -6.20 22.59 19.70
CA MET A 199 -6.86 22.93 20.96
C MET A 199 -5.80 22.88 22.05
N ARG A 200 -5.11 24.00 22.25
CA ARG A 200 -4.26 24.26 23.42
C ARG A 200 -5.14 24.21 24.66
N ILE A 201 -5.23 23.05 25.30
CA ILE A 201 -5.71 22.99 26.69
C ILE A 201 -4.56 23.47 27.56
N HIS A 202 -4.55 24.78 27.85
CA HIS A 202 -3.83 25.28 29.02
C HIS A 202 -4.49 24.67 30.25
N ARG A 203 -3.86 23.66 30.86
CA ARG A 203 -4.11 23.36 32.28
C ARG A 203 -3.39 24.43 33.09
N LEU A 204 -4.11 25.50 33.39
CA LEU A 204 -3.86 26.33 34.56
C LEU A 204 -4.51 25.60 35.74
N PHE A 205 -3.70 25.04 36.63
CA PHE A 205 -4.07 24.89 38.03
C PHE A 205 -2.83 25.16 38.89
N ASP A 206 -3.06 26.00 39.90
CA ASP A 206 -2.12 26.54 40.89
C ASP A 206 -1.28 25.49 41.63
#